data_AF-A0A644YDB5-F1
#
_entry.id   AF-A0A644YDB5-F1
#
_cell.length_a   1.000
_cell.length_b   1.000
_cell.length_c   1.000
_cell.angle_alpha   90.00
_cell.angle_beta   90.00
_cell.angle_gamma   90.00
#
_symmetry.space_group_name_H-M   'P 1'
#
loop_
_entity.id
_entity.type
_entity.pdbx_description
1 polymer ?
#
loop_
_entity_poly.entity_id
_entity_poly.type
_entity_poly.pdbx_seq_one_letter_code
_entity_poly.pdbx_strand_id
1 'polypeptide(L)'
;MECFDPTSLEDVFHILEPAGVLEQPVSLSFVMGMDKISQGAISFSEQNLDFMISKLPKDRFVNFSTISIGAKNHVPGMAMTVLKGGGARVGMEDNIYYAPGRLLKSNAEMVERAGRIIRELGLEIATPDEAREILALKK
;
A
#
# COMPACT_ATOMS: atom_id res chain seq x y z
N MET A 1 -9.10 3.76 -0.54
CA MET A 1 -9.15 4.81 0.48
C MET A 1 -7.77 4.95 1.12
N GLU A 2 -7.32 6.16 1.37
CA GLU A 2 -6.00 6.40 1.97
C GLU A 2 -6.15 6.56 3.48
N CYS A 3 -5.40 5.78 4.25
CA CYS A 3 -5.44 5.77 5.72
C CYS A 3 -4.08 6.18 6.25
N PHE A 4 -4.00 7.34 6.90
CA PHE A 4 -2.76 7.94 7.37
C PHE A 4 -2.40 7.51 8.78
N ASP A 5 -3.36 6.98 9.52
CA ASP A 5 -3.22 6.55 10.90
C ASP A 5 -4.21 5.39 11.22
N PRO A 6 -4.09 4.76 12.40
CA PRO A 6 -4.97 3.66 12.79
C PRO A 6 -6.43 4.11 12.96
N THR A 7 -6.67 5.35 13.38
CA THR A 7 -8.02 5.90 13.55
C THR A 7 -8.74 5.95 12.21
N SER A 8 -8.03 6.28 11.13
CA SER A 8 -8.56 6.25 9.77
C SER A 8 -9.12 4.87 9.44
N LEU A 9 -8.45 3.78 9.83
CA LEU A 9 -8.94 2.41 9.62
C LEU A 9 -10.18 2.11 10.48
N GLU A 10 -10.18 2.57 11.73
CA GLU A 10 -11.33 2.42 12.61
C GLU A 10 -12.56 3.14 12.04
N ASP A 11 -12.40 4.35 11.49
CA ASP A 11 -13.48 5.08 10.82
C ASP A 11 -14.01 4.32 9.59
N VAL A 12 -13.11 3.72 8.79
CA VAL A 12 -13.51 2.88 7.65
C VAL A 12 -14.45 1.76 8.09
N PHE A 13 -14.03 0.94 9.05
CA PHE A 13 -14.73 -0.31 9.36
C PHE A 13 -15.83 -0.17 10.42
N HIS A 14 -15.77 0.85 11.27
CA HIS A 14 -16.79 1.08 12.30
C HIS A 14 -17.85 2.10 11.89
N ILE A 15 -17.58 2.96 10.89
CA ILE A 15 -18.50 4.03 10.49
C ILE A 15 -18.88 3.90 9.02
N LEU A 16 -17.91 4.00 8.10
CA LEU A 16 -18.20 4.16 6.66
C LEU A 16 -18.74 2.88 6.02
N GLU A 17 -18.11 1.73 6.31
CA GLU A 17 -18.55 0.44 5.79
C GLU A 17 -19.95 0.07 6.35
N PRO A 18 -20.23 0.11 7.68
CA PRO A 18 -21.56 -0.18 8.21
C PRO A 18 -22.66 0.79 7.74
N ALA A 19 -22.30 2.03 7.43
CA ALA A 19 -23.21 3.02 6.85
C ALA A 19 -23.54 2.76 5.36
N GLY A 20 -22.92 1.76 4.73
CA GLY A 20 -23.14 1.41 3.33
C GLY A 20 -22.51 2.40 2.33
N VAL A 21 -21.52 3.18 2.78
CA VAL A 21 -20.85 4.20 1.94
C VAL A 21 -19.79 3.55 1.03
N LEU A 22 -19.28 2.37 1.40
CA LEU A 22 -18.19 1.69 0.70
C LEU A 22 -18.68 0.40 0.06
N GLU A 23 -18.38 0.23 -1.23
CA GLU A 23 -18.58 -1.04 -1.94
C GLU A 23 -17.51 -2.06 -1.53
N GLN A 24 -17.88 -3.34 -1.58
CA GLN A 24 -16.98 -4.45 -1.28
C GLN A 24 -16.33 -5.00 -2.56
N PRO A 25 -15.07 -5.49 -2.50
CA PRO A 25 -14.20 -5.50 -1.32
C PRO A 25 -13.62 -4.12 -1.00
N VAL A 26 -13.56 -3.77 0.28
CA VAL A 26 -12.91 -2.52 0.71
C VAL A 26 -11.44 -2.53 0.28
N SER A 27 -11.02 -1.44 -0.38
CA SER A 27 -9.65 -1.26 -0.88
C SER A 27 -8.96 -0.08 -0.18
N LEU A 28 -7.83 -0.36 0.46
CA LEU A 28 -7.11 0.59 1.32
C LEU A 28 -5.66 0.80 0.88
N SER A 29 -5.12 1.96 1.25
CA SER A 29 -3.70 2.27 1.13
C SER A 29 -3.23 2.86 2.46
N PHE A 30 -2.29 2.19 3.12
CA PHE A 30 -1.69 2.69 4.35
C PHE A 30 -0.63 3.72 4.00
N VAL A 31 -0.88 4.98 4.30
CA VAL A 31 0.05 6.07 4.02
C VAL A 31 1.00 6.21 5.19
N MET A 32 2.25 5.77 4.99
CA MET A 32 3.22 5.65 6.07
C MET A 32 4.50 6.43 5.77
N GLY A 33 5.02 7.14 6.78
CA GLY A 33 6.24 7.93 6.64
C GLY A 33 6.02 9.40 6.28
N MET A 34 4.77 9.88 6.34
CA MET A 34 4.44 11.30 6.25
C MET A 34 4.49 12.02 7.59
N ASP A 35 4.81 11.32 8.68
CA ASP A 35 4.91 11.84 10.06
C ASP A 35 5.83 13.07 10.21
N LYS A 36 6.77 13.24 9.28
CA LYS A 36 7.69 14.38 9.24
C LYS A 36 7.07 15.68 8.70
N ILE A 37 5.93 15.58 8.01
CA ILE A 37 5.28 16.70 7.30
C ILE A 37 3.79 16.83 7.61
N SER A 38 3.14 15.76 8.07
CA SER A 38 1.73 15.72 8.43
C SER A 38 1.58 15.27 9.89
N GLN A 39 1.02 16.14 10.72
CA GLN A 39 0.77 15.82 12.12
C GLN A 39 -0.27 14.70 12.24
N GLY A 40 0.03 13.68 13.05
CA GLY A 40 -0.86 12.53 13.25
C GLY A 40 -0.64 11.37 12.28
N ALA A 41 0.04 11.60 11.15
CA ALA A 41 0.39 10.51 10.23
C ALA A 41 1.33 9.50 10.90
N ILE A 42 1.10 8.22 10.63
CA ILE A 42 1.91 7.14 11.17
C ILE A 42 3.27 7.08 10.47
N SER A 43 4.33 6.86 11.23
CA SER A 43 5.66 6.65 10.67
C SER A 43 5.77 5.26 10.03
N PHE A 44 6.60 5.13 9.01
CA PHE A 44 6.90 3.82 8.44
C PHE A 44 7.84 3.03 9.35
N SER A 45 7.39 1.85 9.78
CA SER A 45 8.18 0.78 10.39
C SER A 45 7.45 -0.55 10.17
N GLU A 46 8.15 -1.68 10.28
CA GLU A 46 7.50 -3.01 10.22
C GLU A 46 6.43 -3.14 11.31
N GLN A 47 6.74 -2.73 12.53
CA GLN A 47 5.83 -2.79 13.68
C GLN A 47 4.55 -1.98 13.44
N ASN A 48 4.67 -0.80 12.83
CA ASN A 48 3.51 0.02 12.48
C ASN A 48 2.71 -0.58 11.33
N LEU A 49 3.37 -1.21 10.35
CA LEU A 49 2.67 -1.92 9.28
C LEU A 49 1.88 -3.10 9.84
N ASP A 50 2.49 -3.90 10.71
CA ASP A 50 1.82 -5.00 11.40
C ASP A 50 0.65 -4.51 12.25
N PHE A 51 0.82 -3.36 12.91
CA PHE A 51 -0.25 -2.75 13.67
C PHE A 51 -1.43 -2.33 12.77
N MET A 52 -1.17 -1.68 11.64
CA MET A 52 -2.23 -1.32 10.67
C MET A 52 -2.94 -2.55 10.11
N ILE A 53 -2.19 -3.61 9.76
CA ILE A 53 -2.76 -4.89 9.29
C ILE A 53 -3.61 -5.54 10.39
N SER A 54 -3.19 -5.47 11.66
CA SER A 54 -3.94 -6.05 12.77
C SER A 54 -5.33 -5.44 13.00
N LYS A 55 -5.55 -4.23 12.48
CA LYS A 55 -6.83 -3.50 12.54
C LYS A 55 -7.80 -3.89 11.43
N LEU A 56 -7.33 -4.62 10.41
CA LEU A 56 -8.22 -5.10 9.35
C LEU A 56 -9.16 -6.20 9.87
N PRO A 57 -10.41 -6.26 9.39
CA PRO A 57 -11.29 -7.39 9.60
C PRO A 57 -10.63 -8.71 9.18
N LYS A 58 -10.79 -9.76 10.00
CA LYS A 58 -10.21 -11.09 9.77
C LYS A 58 -11.20 -12.08 9.17
N ASP A 59 -12.47 -11.70 9.11
CA ASP A 59 -13.60 -12.53 8.67
C ASP A 59 -13.87 -12.41 7.16
N ARG A 60 -13.20 -11.47 6.46
CA ARG A 60 -13.41 -11.19 5.04
C ARG A 60 -12.12 -10.72 4.36
N PHE A 61 -12.13 -10.74 3.03
CA PHE A 61 -11.06 -10.17 2.24
C PHE A 61 -11.10 -8.64 2.26
N VAL A 62 -9.97 -8.02 2.54
CA VAL A 62 -9.73 -6.57 2.39
C VAL A 62 -8.52 -6.41 1.50
N ASN A 63 -8.66 -5.67 0.41
CA ASN A 63 -7.52 -5.32 -0.41
C ASN A 63 -6.77 -4.17 0.27
N PHE A 64 -5.45 -4.33 0.47
CA PHE A 64 -4.63 -3.27 1.04
C PHE A 64 -3.28 -3.18 0.34
N SER A 65 -2.69 -2.00 0.36
CA SER A 65 -1.31 -1.74 -0.02
C SER A 65 -0.69 -0.72 0.93
N THR A 66 0.61 -0.46 0.81
CA THR A 66 1.29 0.54 1.64
C THR A 66 2.00 1.55 0.76
N ILE A 67 1.78 2.82 1.06
CA ILE A 67 2.52 3.96 0.52
C ILE A 67 3.65 4.26 1.50
N SER A 68 4.83 3.72 1.23
CA SER A 68 6.00 3.93 2.08
C SER A 68 6.79 5.14 1.59
N ILE A 69 6.54 6.31 2.19
CA ILE A 69 7.07 7.58 1.71
C ILE A 69 8.58 7.69 1.92
N GLY A 70 9.27 8.16 0.88
CA GLY A 70 10.68 8.52 0.89
C GLY A 70 11.64 7.40 0.54
N ALA A 71 12.83 7.79 0.05
CA ALA A 71 13.82 6.89 -0.54
C ALA A 71 14.24 5.71 0.34
N LYS A 72 14.30 5.91 1.67
CA LYS A 72 14.69 4.88 2.63
C LYS A 72 13.61 3.80 2.79
N ASN A 73 12.33 4.18 2.72
CA ASN A 73 11.21 3.32 3.11
C ASN A 73 10.52 2.69 1.91
N HIS A 74 10.54 3.33 0.74
CA HIS A 74 9.70 2.96 -0.40
C HIS A 74 9.86 1.50 -0.86
N VAL A 75 11.07 1.08 -1.25
CA VAL A 75 11.30 -0.29 -1.73
C VAL A 75 11.18 -1.33 -0.61
N PRO A 76 11.77 -1.14 0.59
CA PRO A 76 11.59 -2.07 1.70
C PRO A 76 10.13 -2.22 2.13
N GLY A 77 9.37 -1.13 2.18
CA GLY A 77 7.97 -1.13 2.56
C GLY A 77 7.08 -1.81 1.54
N MET A 78 7.26 -1.53 0.25
CA MET A 78 6.58 -2.27 -0.82
C MET A 78 6.82 -3.78 -0.69
N ALA A 79 8.07 -4.21 -0.53
CA ALA A 79 8.40 -5.63 -0.41
C ALA A 79 7.80 -6.26 0.86
N MET A 80 7.85 -5.56 1.98
CA MET A 80 7.26 -5.99 3.26
C MET A 80 5.74 -6.18 3.13
N THR A 81 5.06 -5.23 2.51
CA THR A 81 3.60 -5.30 2.29
C THR A 81 3.22 -6.47 1.41
N VAL A 82 3.97 -6.72 0.33
CA VAL A 82 3.78 -7.88 -0.54
C VAL A 82 3.96 -9.19 0.24
N LEU A 83 5.02 -9.30 1.05
CA LEU A 83 5.26 -10.48 1.89
C LEU A 83 4.17 -10.72 2.94
N LYS A 84 3.46 -9.67 3.35
CA LYS A 84 2.33 -9.73 4.30
C LYS A 84 0.97 -9.89 3.61
N GLY A 85 0.96 -10.18 2.30
CA GLY A 85 -0.26 -10.46 1.52
C GLY A 85 -0.98 -9.25 0.97
N GLY A 86 -0.38 -8.06 1.04
CA GLY A 86 -0.90 -6.84 0.41
C GLY A 86 -0.41 -6.64 -1.03
N GLY A 87 -1.00 -5.68 -1.72
CA GLY A 87 -0.56 -5.23 -3.04
C GLY A 87 0.67 -4.30 -2.98
N ALA A 88 1.36 -4.19 -4.11
CA ALA A 88 2.47 -3.28 -4.28
C ALA A 88 2.00 -1.89 -4.77
N ARG A 89 2.51 -0.82 -4.15
CA ARG A 89 2.44 0.55 -4.69
C ARG A 89 3.85 1.09 -4.85
N VAL A 90 4.12 1.67 -6.03
CA VAL A 90 5.36 2.38 -6.34
C VAL A 90 5.10 3.57 -7.25
N GLY A 91 6.01 4.53 -7.25
CA GLY A 91 5.94 5.70 -8.14
C GLY A 91 6.76 6.89 -7.65
N MET A 92 7.00 7.84 -8.56
CA MET A 92 7.71 9.08 -8.29
C MET A 92 6.94 10.03 -7.36
N GLU A 93 5.63 9.83 -7.22
CA GLU A 93 4.79 10.50 -6.21
C GLU A 93 5.32 10.25 -4.80
N ASP A 94 5.70 9.01 -4.50
CA ASP A 94 6.06 8.59 -3.15
C ASP A 94 7.60 8.59 -2.94
N ASN A 95 8.38 8.52 -4.03
CA ASN A 95 9.85 8.54 -3.99
C ASN A 95 10.48 8.85 -5.36
N ILE A 96 11.37 9.85 -5.42
CA ILE A 96 12.09 10.23 -6.65
C ILE A 96 13.44 9.52 -6.86
N TYR A 97 13.92 8.70 -5.91
CA TYR A 97 15.24 8.07 -5.96
C TYR A 97 15.16 6.58 -6.29
N TYR A 98 15.99 6.12 -7.23
CA TYR A 98 16.25 4.70 -7.41
C TYR A 98 17.20 4.17 -6.34
N ALA A 99 18.28 4.89 -6.06
CA ALA A 99 19.27 4.54 -5.04
C ALA A 99 19.74 5.83 -4.36
N PRO A 100 20.43 5.75 -3.21
CA PRO A 100 21.03 6.94 -2.60
C PRO A 100 21.83 7.73 -3.65
N GLY A 101 21.42 8.99 -3.89
CA GLY A 101 22.06 9.88 -4.88
C GLY A 101 21.72 9.62 -6.35
N ARG A 102 20.90 8.61 -6.69
CA ARG A 102 20.46 8.32 -8.07
C ARG A 102 18.95 8.54 -8.21
N LEU A 103 18.56 9.57 -8.94
CA LEU A 103 17.16 9.82 -9.28
C LEU A 103 16.60 8.73 -10.21
N LEU A 104 15.30 8.49 -10.13
CA LEU A 104 14.55 7.72 -11.11
C LEU A 104 14.54 8.45 -12.45
N LYS A 105 14.68 7.70 -13.53
CA LYS A 105 14.51 8.19 -14.90
C LYS A 105 13.04 8.28 -15.30
N SER A 106 12.19 7.44 -14.71
CA SER A 106 10.77 7.35 -15.00
C SER A 106 10.03 6.55 -13.91
N ASN A 107 8.70 6.63 -13.88
CA ASN A 107 7.88 5.71 -13.10
C ASN A 107 8.08 4.25 -13.54
N ALA A 108 8.24 4.02 -14.86
CA ALA A 108 8.47 2.69 -15.42
C ALA A 108 9.73 2.02 -14.83
N GLU A 109 10.81 2.76 -14.59
CA GLU A 109 12.02 2.22 -13.96
C GLU A 109 11.74 1.67 -12.54
N MET A 110 10.86 2.33 -11.79
CA MET A 110 10.46 1.84 -10.46
C MET A 110 9.51 0.64 -10.56
N VAL A 111 8.58 0.63 -11.52
CA VAL A 111 7.67 -0.50 -11.79
C VAL A 111 8.46 -1.75 -12.21
N GLU A 112 9.43 -1.61 -13.12
CA GLU A 112 10.32 -2.71 -13.52
C GLU A 112 11.09 -3.29 -12.35
N ARG A 113 11.60 -2.42 -11.46
CA ARG A 113 12.29 -2.85 -10.24
C ARG A 113 11.36 -3.60 -9.30
N ALA A 114 10.17 -3.06 -9.02
CA ALA A 114 9.18 -3.70 -8.16
C ALA A 114 8.78 -5.05 -8.73
N GLY A 115 8.48 -5.11 -10.03
CA GLY A 115 8.10 -6.35 -10.69
C GLY A 115 9.22 -7.39 -10.73
N ARG A 116 10.50 -7.00 -10.83
CA ARG A 116 11.62 -7.92 -10.64
C ARG A 116 11.62 -8.48 -9.21
N ILE A 117 11.57 -7.61 -8.20
CA ILE A 117 11.60 -8.04 -6.78
C ILE A 117 10.46 -9.01 -6.48
N ILE A 118 9.23 -8.70 -6.90
CA ILE A 118 8.05 -9.54 -6.68
C ILE A 118 8.23 -10.92 -7.31
N ARG A 119 8.75 -10.99 -8.54
CA ARG A 119 9.04 -12.28 -9.19
C ARG A 119 10.16 -13.07 -8.52
N GLU A 120 11.21 -12.41 -8.03
CA GLU A 120 12.28 -13.06 -7.26
C GLU A 120 11.77 -13.62 -5.92
N LEU A 121 10.66 -13.08 -5.38
CA LEU A 121 9.96 -13.64 -4.21
C LEU A 121 9.04 -14.83 -4.58
N GLY A 122 8.99 -15.25 -5.84
CA GLY A 122 8.15 -16.36 -6.30
C GLY A 122 6.68 -16.01 -6.51
N LEU A 123 6.36 -14.71 -6.66
CA LEU A 123 5.00 -14.21 -6.85
C LEU A 123 4.79 -13.71 -8.28
N GLU A 124 3.51 -13.60 -8.67
CA GLU A 124 3.09 -13.08 -9.98
C GLU A 124 2.47 -11.68 -9.85
N ILE A 125 2.51 -10.91 -10.95
CA ILE A 125 1.96 -9.56 -11.01
C ILE A 125 0.64 -9.62 -11.75
N ALA A 126 -0.43 -9.15 -11.11
CA ALA A 126 -1.74 -9.07 -11.74
C ALA A 126 -1.72 -8.20 -12.99
N THR A 127 -2.32 -8.71 -14.06
CA THR A 127 -2.73 -7.93 -15.22
C THR A 127 -3.83 -6.94 -14.85
N PRO A 128 -4.08 -5.90 -15.67
CA PRO A 128 -5.19 -4.98 -15.43
C PRO A 128 -6.56 -5.66 -15.34
N ASP A 129 -6.77 -6.76 -16.07
CA ASP A 129 -8.04 -7.50 -16.02
C ASP A 129 -8.17 -8.28 -14.71
N GLU A 130 -7.12 -8.99 -14.28
CA GLU A 130 -7.08 -9.64 -12.96
C GLU A 130 -7.25 -8.63 -11.82
N ALA A 131 -6.61 -7.46 -11.92
CA ALA A 131 -6.78 -6.39 -10.93
C ALA A 131 -8.25 -5.92 -10.87
N ARG A 132 -8.95 -5.77 -12.01
CA ARG A 132 -10.38 -5.43 -11.99
C ARG A 132 -11.21 -6.51 -11.33
N GLU A 133 -10.92 -7.78 -11.57
CA GLU A 133 -11.61 -8.89 -10.94
C GLU A 133 -11.39 -8.92 -9.42
N ILE A 134 -10.14 -8.80 -8.96
CA ILE A 134 -9.78 -8.74 -7.53
C ILE A 134 -10.49 -7.57 -6.82
N LEU A 135 -10.59 -6.43 -7.50
CA LEU A 135 -11.14 -5.19 -6.95
C LEU A 135 -12.63 -5.00 -7.23
N ALA A 136 -13.29 -5.96 -7.87
CA ALA A 136 -14.69 -5.88 -8.30
C ALA A 136 -15.03 -4.62 -9.12
N LEU A 137 -14.11 -4.16 -9.98
CA LEU A 137 -14.30 -2.96 -10.78
C LEU A 137 -15.10 -3.24 -12.05
N LYS A 138 -15.99 -2.31 -12.42
CA LYS A 138 -16.71 -2.33 -13.69
C LYS A 138 -15.75 -2.06 -14.85
N LYS A 139 -16.00 -2.70 -16.00
CA LYS A 139 -15.26 -2.45 -17.25
C LYS A 139 -15.59 -1.09 -17.84
#